data_AF-A0A8J2INC5-F1
#
_entry.id   AF-A0A8J2INC5-F1
#
_cell.length_a   1.000
_cell.length_b   1.000
_cell.length_c   1.000
_cell.angle_alpha   90.00
_cell.angle_beta   90.00
_cell.angle_gamma   90.00
#
_symmetry.space_group_name_H-M   'P 1'
#
loop_
_entity.id
_entity.type
_entity.pdbx_description
1 polymer ?
#
loop_
_entity_poly.entity_id
_entity_poly.type
_entity_poly.pdbx_seq_one_letter_code
_entity_poly.pdbx_strand_id
1 'polypeptide(L)'
;MLGDTFSTSRLQKQLLLLNAVTGFVSAAAEASALDRCPDYVAKHAPLVWLHSEDRFMPSDLAAHVSNTVPKLDEQPISGLSSIELENLGYLNEHGGNAVALTSKEDPMTYPKWILGEAPDDSGRIHDSVPCAVILVEKSELDVDAFYFYFYSFNEGPNITQVLEPINHLVGDENLGSGMHFGNHVGDWEHNMVRFHNGTPVGVYYSQHVDGVGFKWDDKRINVTDGRPISYSGLGSHANYPAGGHQLHNAAMFDYCDEGKMWDPVQSAYFYRFNPDTVTITPIISPLKPSETEPAQNLTSWFDFTGHWGDKMYPDSDPRQETVPHFGLKRFNTGPNGPRFKHLVRKGLVRDHARKMGWEEWGVGIFMAWYPCCIRGWRLWRSAGILVVIVSAFVLAVIFGIRKLNSWRQRKSYTKLGEEDVAMNDLRRQEESLISSDSDSDDEDDYRRDRYEAMMRG
;
A
#
# COMPACT_ATOMS: atom_id res chain seq x y z
N MET A 1 -36.46 78.65 -34.32
CA MET A 1 -36.82 77.24 -34.58
C MET A 1 -35.55 76.42 -34.41
N LEU A 2 -35.36 75.85 -33.22
CA LEU A 2 -34.30 74.89 -32.92
C LEU A 2 -35.01 73.57 -32.68
N GLY A 3 -34.71 72.59 -33.53
CA GLY A 3 -35.30 71.26 -33.54
C GLY A 3 -34.57 70.30 -32.61
N ASP A 4 -35.35 69.33 -32.14
CA ASP A 4 -35.13 68.34 -31.11
C ASP A 4 -33.84 67.50 -31.21
N THR A 5 -33.20 67.31 -30.05
CA THR A 5 -32.21 66.25 -29.79
C THR A 5 -32.87 65.13 -28.99
N PHE A 6 -33.20 64.02 -29.66
CA PHE A 6 -33.44 62.72 -29.02
C PHE A 6 -32.65 61.67 -29.79
N SER A 7 -31.52 61.21 -29.25
CA SER A 7 -30.95 59.92 -29.66
C SER A 7 -29.88 59.42 -28.68
N THR A 8 -29.75 58.10 -28.64
CA THR A 8 -28.55 57.30 -28.25
C THR A 8 -28.20 57.01 -26.77
N SER A 9 -29.14 56.81 -25.85
CA SER A 9 -28.78 56.26 -24.50
C SER A 9 -29.22 54.82 -24.22
N ARG A 10 -29.95 54.14 -25.12
CA ARG A 10 -30.46 52.76 -24.90
C ARG A 10 -29.75 51.65 -25.67
N LEU A 11 -29.03 51.95 -26.75
CA LEU A 11 -28.34 50.92 -27.56
C LEU A 11 -26.95 50.53 -27.01
N GLN A 12 -26.34 51.35 -26.14
CA GLN A 12 -25.04 51.03 -25.54
C GLN A 12 -25.10 50.09 -24.33
N LYS A 13 -26.28 49.87 -23.72
CA LYS A 13 -26.39 48.97 -22.54
C LYS A 13 -26.69 47.51 -22.88
N GLN A 14 -27.16 47.21 -24.09
CA GLN A 14 -27.35 45.81 -24.53
C GLN A 14 -26.13 45.23 -25.25
N LEU A 15 -25.22 46.07 -25.79
CA LEU A 15 -23.99 45.59 -26.42
C LEU A 15 -22.86 45.29 -25.40
N LEU A 16 -22.99 45.76 -24.16
CA LEU A 16 -22.04 45.49 -23.07
C LEU A 16 -22.34 44.20 -22.29
N LEU A 17 -23.48 43.56 -22.56
CA LEU A 17 -23.86 42.27 -21.96
C LEU A 17 -23.53 41.05 -22.85
N LEU A 18 -23.11 41.26 -24.11
CA LEU A 18 -22.67 40.17 -25.00
C LEU A 18 -21.16 39.91 -24.99
N ASN A 19 -20.35 40.76 -24.36
CA ASN A 19 -18.88 40.60 -24.30
C ASN A 19 -18.36 40.16 -22.92
N ALA A 20 -19.23 39.73 -22.01
CA ALA A 20 -18.86 39.16 -20.71
C ALA A 20 -19.08 37.63 -20.65
N VAL A 21 -19.30 36.99 -21.80
CA VAL A 21 -19.32 35.53 -21.97
C VAL A 21 -18.25 35.13 -22.99
N THR A 22 -17.07 35.76 -22.91
CA THR A 22 -15.85 35.15 -23.47
C THR A 22 -15.30 34.24 -22.40
N GLY A 23 -15.36 32.94 -22.69
CA GLY A 23 -15.26 31.85 -21.73
C GLY A 23 -14.04 31.91 -20.83
N PHE A 24 -14.26 31.60 -19.56
CA PHE A 24 -13.24 30.92 -18.76
C PHE A 24 -13.03 29.54 -19.37
N VAL A 25 -12.29 29.45 -20.46
CA VAL A 25 -11.71 28.18 -20.87
C VAL A 25 -10.66 27.88 -19.80
N SER A 26 -10.90 26.85 -19.00
CA SER A 26 -9.92 26.39 -18.01
C SER A 26 -8.59 26.11 -18.73
N ALA A 27 -7.45 26.42 -18.09
CA ALA A 27 -6.15 26.04 -18.64
C ALA A 27 -6.05 24.53 -18.91
N ALA A 28 -6.81 23.71 -18.17
CA ALA A 28 -6.95 22.28 -18.42
C ALA A 28 -7.71 21.99 -19.75
N ALA A 29 -8.72 22.80 -20.08
CA ALA A 29 -9.49 22.65 -21.32
C ALA A 29 -8.70 23.11 -22.57
N GLU A 30 -7.88 24.17 -22.47
CA GLU A 30 -6.96 24.54 -23.57
C GLU A 30 -5.86 23.49 -23.79
N ALA A 31 -5.27 22.96 -22.71
CA ALA A 31 -4.28 21.90 -22.79
C ALA A 31 -4.87 20.58 -23.31
N SER A 32 -6.13 20.28 -22.96
CA SER A 32 -6.87 19.13 -23.49
C SER A 32 -7.11 19.21 -25.01
N ALA A 33 -7.28 20.41 -25.57
CA ALA A 33 -7.51 20.60 -27.00
C ALA A 33 -6.23 20.46 -27.86
N LEU A 34 -5.05 20.54 -27.22
CA LEU A 34 -3.73 20.50 -27.85
C LEU A 34 -2.94 19.21 -27.52
N ASP A 35 -3.58 18.21 -26.91
CA ASP A 35 -2.93 17.01 -26.36
C ASP A 35 -1.64 17.32 -25.59
N ARG A 36 -1.71 18.38 -24.79
CA ARG A 36 -0.58 18.90 -24.00
C ARG A 36 -0.83 18.69 -22.52
N CYS A 37 0.25 18.37 -21.80
CA CYS A 37 0.23 18.40 -20.35
C CYS A 37 0.15 19.86 -19.86
N PRO A 38 -0.78 20.22 -18.96
CA PRO A 38 -0.89 21.59 -18.45
C PRO A 38 0.37 22.04 -17.70
N ASP A 39 0.79 23.30 -17.89
CA ASP A 39 2.03 23.85 -17.29
C ASP A 39 2.07 23.76 -15.75
N TYR A 40 0.90 23.85 -15.10
CA TYR A 40 0.80 23.76 -13.64
C TYR A 40 1.25 22.38 -13.12
N VAL A 41 1.17 21.32 -13.94
CA VAL A 41 1.61 19.97 -13.57
C VAL A 41 3.12 19.93 -13.35
N ALA A 42 3.91 20.55 -14.24
CA ALA A 42 5.36 20.65 -14.03
C ALA A 42 5.72 21.69 -12.96
N LYS A 43 5.01 22.83 -12.94
CA LYS A 43 5.24 23.90 -11.97
C LYS A 43 5.08 23.45 -10.51
N HIS A 44 4.16 22.52 -10.26
CA HIS A 44 3.85 22.00 -8.93
C HIS A 44 4.27 20.52 -8.77
N ALA A 45 5.12 20.02 -9.67
CA ALA A 45 5.64 18.67 -9.58
C ALA A 45 6.48 18.50 -8.30
N PRO A 46 6.44 17.33 -7.66
CA PRO A 46 7.30 17.05 -6.51
C PRO A 46 8.79 17.19 -6.87
N LEU A 47 9.57 17.61 -5.88
CA LEU A 47 11.03 17.52 -5.86
C LEU A 47 11.41 16.41 -4.90
N VAL A 48 12.32 15.51 -5.31
CA VAL A 48 12.65 14.31 -4.54
C VAL A 48 14.08 14.42 -4.04
N TRP A 49 14.27 14.48 -2.72
CA TRP A 49 15.55 14.21 -2.11
C TRP A 49 15.81 12.70 -2.12
N LEU A 50 16.80 12.27 -2.89
CA LEU A 50 17.36 10.93 -2.83
C LEU A 50 18.31 10.84 -1.64
N HIS A 51 18.27 9.72 -0.92
CA HIS A 51 19.11 9.53 0.26
C HIS A 51 20.60 9.57 -0.11
N SER A 52 21.42 10.21 0.71
CA SER A 52 22.83 10.52 0.43
C SER A 52 23.72 9.29 0.27
N GLU A 53 23.38 8.21 0.98
CA GLU A 53 24.05 6.91 0.92
C GLU A 53 23.40 5.91 -0.03
N ASP A 54 22.28 6.27 -0.67
CA ASP A 54 21.65 5.35 -1.62
C ASP A 54 22.54 5.21 -2.86
N ARG A 55 22.61 3.99 -3.38
CA ARG A 55 23.32 3.67 -4.63
C ARG A 55 22.38 3.29 -5.76
N PHE A 56 21.10 3.07 -5.46
CA PHE A 56 20.07 2.71 -6.43
C PHE A 56 19.31 3.96 -6.83
N MET A 57 19.82 4.61 -7.88
CA MET A 57 19.26 5.86 -8.37
C MET A 57 18.06 5.59 -9.30
N PRO A 58 17.25 6.63 -9.61
CA PRO A 58 16.19 6.52 -10.59
C PRO A 58 16.73 5.94 -11.91
N SER A 59 16.00 4.98 -12.48
CA SER A 59 16.49 4.09 -13.54
C SER A 59 15.67 4.20 -14.82
N ASP A 60 16.32 4.12 -15.97
CA ASP A 60 15.67 4.16 -17.28
C ASP A 60 14.75 2.94 -17.49
N LEU A 61 13.49 3.18 -17.88
CA LEU A 61 12.52 2.12 -18.13
C LEU A 61 12.95 1.18 -19.27
N ALA A 62 13.50 1.72 -20.36
CA ALA A 62 13.87 0.92 -21.53
C ALA A 62 15.14 0.10 -21.25
N ALA A 63 16.13 0.69 -20.56
CA ALA A 63 17.31 -0.01 -20.08
C ALA A 63 16.92 -1.16 -19.16
N HIS A 64 15.96 -0.96 -18.24
CA HIS A 64 15.46 -2.04 -17.40
C HIS A 64 14.88 -3.20 -18.22
N VAL A 65 13.94 -2.92 -19.13
CA VAL A 65 13.34 -3.97 -19.98
C VAL A 65 14.42 -4.69 -20.80
N SER A 66 15.35 -3.96 -21.41
CA SER A 66 16.43 -4.54 -22.21
C SER A 66 17.42 -5.40 -21.40
N ASN A 67 17.48 -5.26 -20.08
CA ASN A 67 18.32 -6.07 -19.18
C ASN A 67 17.55 -7.20 -18.47
N THR A 68 16.31 -7.45 -18.88
CA THR A 68 15.48 -8.54 -18.35
C THR A 68 15.10 -9.56 -19.44
N VAL A 69 14.65 -10.73 -19.00
CA VAL A 69 14.07 -11.80 -19.81
C VAL A 69 12.67 -12.09 -19.27
N PRO A 70 11.62 -12.00 -20.08
CA PRO A 70 10.28 -12.42 -19.69
C PRO A 70 10.26 -13.91 -19.37
N LYS A 71 9.87 -14.26 -18.14
CA LYS A 71 9.72 -15.64 -17.69
C LYS A 71 8.29 -15.89 -17.22
N LEU A 72 7.76 -17.06 -17.55
CA LEU A 72 6.54 -17.65 -17.00
C LEU A 72 6.93 -18.91 -16.25
N ASP A 73 6.48 -19.06 -15.00
CA ASP A 73 6.86 -20.19 -14.14
C ASP A 73 8.38 -20.44 -14.11
N GLU A 74 9.14 -19.34 -13.98
CA GLU A 74 10.62 -19.32 -13.96
C GLU A 74 11.31 -19.78 -15.26
N GLN A 75 10.56 -20.05 -16.32
CA GLN A 75 11.08 -20.43 -17.63
C GLN A 75 10.98 -19.28 -18.64
N PRO A 76 12.02 -19.01 -19.44
CA PRO A 76 11.95 -18.03 -20.52
C PRO A 76 10.83 -18.34 -21.51
N ILE A 77 10.03 -17.32 -21.85
CA ILE A 77 8.99 -17.46 -22.87
C ILE A 77 9.66 -17.57 -24.24
N SER A 78 9.42 -18.69 -24.93
CA SER A 78 10.05 -18.99 -26.23
C SER A 78 9.30 -18.32 -27.38
N GLY A 79 10.03 -17.99 -28.46
CA GLY A 79 9.43 -17.49 -29.71
C GLY A 79 9.03 -16.01 -29.69
N LEU A 80 9.40 -15.26 -28.64
CA LEU A 80 9.18 -13.82 -28.59
C LEU A 80 10.11 -13.06 -29.55
N SER A 81 9.58 -12.02 -30.21
CA SER A 81 10.39 -10.97 -30.80
C SER A 81 11.11 -10.15 -29.71
N SER A 82 11.99 -9.21 -30.10
CA SER A 82 12.54 -8.22 -29.16
C SER A 82 11.40 -7.58 -28.36
N ILE A 83 11.52 -7.59 -27.02
CA ILE A 83 10.55 -7.00 -26.10
C ILE A 83 11.11 -5.66 -25.63
N GLU A 84 10.35 -4.61 -25.86
CA GLU A 84 10.67 -3.20 -25.60
C GLU A 84 9.42 -2.49 -25.05
N LEU A 85 9.52 -1.21 -24.66
CA LEU A 85 8.39 -0.49 -24.05
C LEU A 85 7.19 -0.34 -24.99
N GLU A 86 7.45 -0.33 -26.30
CA GLU A 86 6.51 -0.24 -27.41
C GLU A 86 5.59 -1.46 -27.53
N ASN A 87 6.05 -2.63 -27.08
CA ASN A 87 5.34 -3.90 -27.26
C ASN A 87 5.25 -4.76 -26.00
N LEU A 88 5.68 -4.26 -24.83
CA LEU A 88 5.71 -5.01 -23.57
C LEU A 88 4.37 -5.64 -23.19
N GLY A 89 3.26 -4.98 -23.51
CA GLY A 89 1.90 -5.46 -23.27
C GLY A 89 1.55 -6.75 -24.04
N TYR A 90 2.29 -7.11 -25.09
CA TYR A 90 2.15 -8.39 -25.80
C TYR A 90 2.37 -9.61 -24.88
N LEU A 91 3.16 -9.44 -23.83
CA LEU A 91 3.35 -10.48 -22.81
C LEU A 91 2.05 -10.85 -22.07
N ASN A 92 1.02 -10.00 -22.15
CA ASN A 92 -0.30 -10.33 -21.61
C ASN A 92 -0.93 -11.55 -22.29
N GLU A 93 -0.65 -11.78 -23.57
CA GLU A 93 -1.10 -12.95 -24.32
C GLU A 93 -0.32 -14.23 -23.94
N HIS A 94 0.78 -14.08 -23.20
CA HIS A 94 1.74 -15.14 -22.86
C HIS A 94 1.78 -15.47 -21.36
N GLY A 95 0.74 -15.09 -20.62
CA GLY A 95 0.62 -15.37 -19.18
C GLY A 95 0.29 -14.17 -18.31
N GLY A 96 0.34 -12.94 -18.87
CA GLY A 96 -0.09 -11.72 -18.18
C GLY A 96 0.52 -11.53 -16.81
N ASN A 97 -0.32 -11.49 -15.78
CA ASN A 97 0.11 -11.26 -14.40
C ASN A 97 1.05 -12.33 -13.84
N ALA A 98 1.14 -13.51 -14.46
CA ALA A 98 2.09 -14.53 -14.06
C ALA A 98 3.51 -14.27 -14.58
N VAL A 99 3.66 -13.46 -15.65
CA VAL A 99 4.94 -13.16 -16.29
C VAL A 99 5.79 -12.24 -15.41
N ALA A 100 7.08 -12.52 -15.33
CA ALA A 100 8.08 -11.74 -14.60
C ALA A 100 9.21 -11.30 -15.54
N LEU A 101 9.55 -10.01 -15.51
CA LEU A 101 10.73 -9.45 -16.17
C LEU A 101 11.97 -9.77 -15.33
N THR A 102 12.48 -11.00 -15.50
CA THR A 102 13.56 -11.52 -14.66
C THR A 102 14.92 -10.98 -15.13
N SER A 103 15.76 -10.51 -14.22
CA SER A 103 17.11 -10.02 -14.53
C SER A 103 17.93 -11.04 -15.33
N LYS A 104 18.66 -10.55 -16.35
CA LYS A 104 19.62 -11.37 -17.14
C LYS A 104 20.85 -11.78 -16.33
N GLU A 105 21.21 -10.97 -15.35
CA GLU A 105 22.38 -11.16 -14.50
C GLU A 105 21.95 -11.34 -13.04
N ASP A 106 22.82 -11.88 -12.19
CA ASP A 106 22.52 -11.93 -10.76
C ASP A 106 22.46 -10.51 -10.19
N PRO A 107 21.31 -10.03 -9.65
CA PRO A 107 21.19 -8.65 -9.18
C PRO A 107 22.17 -8.33 -8.03
N MET A 108 22.65 -9.36 -7.32
CA MET A 108 23.62 -9.20 -6.23
C MET A 108 25.06 -8.96 -6.68
N THR A 109 25.35 -9.06 -7.98
CA THR A 109 26.62 -8.58 -8.55
C THR A 109 26.60 -7.08 -8.85
N TYR A 110 25.44 -6.43 -8.66
CA TYR A 110 25.19 -5.01 -8.90
C TYR A 110 25.59 -4.57 -10.31
N PRO A 111 25.01 -5.18 -11.36
CA PRO A 111 25.30 -4.77 -12.73
C PRO A 111 24.92 -3.30 -12.93
N LYS A 112 25.66 -2.59 -13.78
CA LYS A 112 25.58 -1.11 -13.90
C LYS A 112 24.15 -0.59 -14.10
N TRP A 113 23.33 -1.29 -14.88
CA TRP A 113 21.95 -0.88 -15.19
C TRP A 113 21.02 -0.88 -13.95
N ILE A 114 21.38 -1.63 -12.90
CA ILE A 114 20.59 -1.73 -11.68
C ILE A 114 20.77 -0.52 -10.76
N LEU A 115 21.90 0.19 -10.91
CA LEU A 115 22.27 1.33 -10.08
C LEU A 115 21.58 2.64 -10.52
N GLY A 116 20.95 2.67 -11.69
CA GLY A 116 20.33 3.87 -12.26
C GLY A 116 21.31 4.99 -12.59
N GLU A 117 20.77 6.20 -12.72
CA GLU A 117 21.53 7.41 -13.03
C GLU A 117 21.27 8.48 -11.96
N ALA A 118 22.33 8.98 -11.33
CA ALA A 118 22.21 10.05 -10.35
C ALA A 118 21.92 11.40 -11.03
N PRO A 119 21.04 12.25 -10.45
CA PRO A 119 20.84 13.59 -10.96
C PRO A 119 22.10 14.47 -10.78
N ASP A 120 22.20 15.49 -11.63
CA ASP A 120 23.15 16.59 -11.50
C ASP A 120 22.69 17.62 -10.44
N ASP A 121 23.49 18.67 -10.24
CA ASP A 121 23.20 19.71 -9.24
C ASP A 121 21.91 20.52 -9.53
N SER A 122 21.38 20.45 -10.76
CA SER A 122 20.10 21.05 -11.13
C SER A 122 18.90 20.11 -10.95
N GLY A 123 19.17 18.88 -10.47
CA GLY A 123 18.19 17.83 -10.31
C GLY A 123 17.87 17.06 -11.58
N ARG A 124 18.65 17.24 -12.65
CA ARG A 124 18.39 16.62 -13.95
C ARG A 124 19.13 15.30 -14.11
N ILE A 125 18.43 14.33 -14.71
CA ILE A 125 18.98 13.09 -15.26
C ILE A 125 19.02 13.26 -16.78
N HIS A 126 20.14 12.90 -17.42
CA HIS A 126 20.41 13.27 -18.82
C HIS A 126 20.16 12.14 -19.80
N ASP A 127 20.61 10.93 -19.46
CA ASP A 127 20.64 9.80 -20.39
C ASP A 127 19.51 8.79 -20.14
N SER A 128 18.84 8.90 -18.99
CA SER A 128 17.75 8.01 -18.55
C SER A 128 16.41 8.74 -18.48
N VAL A 129 15.32 8.03 -18.76
CA VAL A 129 13.92 8.45 -18.52
C VAL A 129 13.31 7.60 -17.40
N PRO A 130 13.49 7.99 -16.12
CA PRO A 130 13.04 7.20 -14.97
C PRO A 130 11.66 7.58 -14.43
N CYS A 131 10.98 8.54 -15.07
CA CYS A 131 9.69 9.04 -14.61
C CYS A 131 8.59 8.88 -15.67
N ALA A 132 7.38 8.53 -15.20
CA ALA A 132 6.16 8.62 -15.99
C ALA A 132 5.14 9.49 -15.25
N VAL A 133 4.69 10.57 -15.90
CA VAL A 133 3.63 11.45 -15.40
C VAL A 133 2.32 11.04 -16.06
N ILE A 134 1.34 10.64 -15.26
CA ILE A 134 0.02 10.21 -15.72
C ILE A 134 -1.06 11.13 -15.15
N LEU A 135 -1.79 11.81 -16.04
CA LEU A 135 -2.91 12.68 -15.68
C LEU A 135 -4.22 11.90 -15.67
N VAL A 136 -4.96 12.02 -14.57
CA VAL A 136 -6.31 11.47 -14.40
C VAL A 136 -7.27 12.64 -14.23
N GLU A 137 -8.03 12.93 -15.29
CA GLU A 137 -9.05 13.98 -15.31
C GLU A 137 -10.33 13.43 -14.67
N LYS A 138 -10.68 13.94 -13.48
CA LYS A 138 -11.86 13.49 -12.72
C LYS A 138 -13.11 14.28 -13.07
N SER A 139 -12.91 15.56 -13.41
CA SER A 139 -13.91 16.52 -13.85
C SER A 139 -13.21 17.59 -14.70
N GLU A 140 -13.96 18.56 -15.22
CA GLU A 140 -13.39 19.71 -15.94
C GLU A 140 -12.45 20.58 -15.06
N LEU A 141 -12.56 20.44 -13.73
CA LEU A 141 -11.79 21.22 -12.75
C LEU A 141 -10.77 20.38 -11.99
N ASP A 142 -11.06 19.10 -11.75
CA ASP A 142 -10.27 18.26 -10.86
C ASP A 142 -9.38 17.31 -11.67
N VAL A 143 -8.07 17.44 -11.49
CA VAL A 143 -7.06 16.60 -12.14
C VAL A 143 -6.14 16.02 -11.07
N ASP A 144 -5.93 14.71 -11.08
CA ASP A 144 -4.87 14.06 -10.32
C ASP A 144 -3.67 13.83 -11.26
N ALA A 145 -2.52 14.43 -10.95
CA ALA A 145 -1.27 14.14 -11.63
C ALA A 145 -0.45 13.16 -10.78
N PHE A 146 -0.21 11.97 -11.32
CA PHE A 146 0.65 10.97 -10.71
C PHE A 146 2.06 11.11 -11.29
N TYR A 147 3.07 11.15 -10.42
CA TYR A 147 4.48 11.20 -10.79
C TYR A 147 5.09 9.87 -10.37
N PHE A 148 5.15 8.91 -11.29
CA PHE A 148 5.73 7.61 -11.03
C PHE A 148 7.24 7.66 -11.18
N TYR A 149 7.94 7.08 -10.22
CA TYR A 149 9.39 6.98 -10.14
C TYR A 149 9.77 5.52 -10.31
N PHE A 150 10.70 5.26 -11.21
CA PHE A 150 11.17 3.91 -11.47
C PHE A 150 12.59 3.72 -10.98
N TYR A 151 12.82 2.61 -10.28
CA TYR A 151 14.13 2.17 -9.83
C TYR A 151 14.34 0.73 -10.32
N SER A 152 15.51 0.39 -10.87
CA SER A 152 15.78 -0.97 -11.35
C SER A 152 16.00 -1.97 -10.21
N PHE A 153 16.24 -1.50 -9.00
CA PHE A 153 16.36 -2.32 -7.81
C PHE A 153 15.82 -1.57 -6.61
N ASN A 154 15.12 -2.28 -5.74
CA ASN A 154 14.83 -1.87 -4.39
C ASN A 154 15.62 -2.81 -3.48
N GLU A 155 16.51 -2.28 -2.66
CA GLU A 155 17.29 -3.09 -1.72
C GLU A 155 16.50 -3.40 -0.45
N GLY A 156 15.37 -2.74 -0.22
CA GLY A 156 14.56 -2.90 0.97
C GLY A 156 15.22 -2.28 2.20
N PRO A 157 14.49 -2.17 3.33
CA PRO A 157 15.07 -1.69 4.58
C PRO A 157 16.13 -2.66 5.12
N ASN A 158 17.15 -2.08 5.75
CA ASN A 158 18.13 -2.86 6.50
C ASN A 158 17.44 -3.57 7.68
N ILE A 159 17.86 -4.79 8.01
CA ILE A 159 17.29 -5.57 9.11
C ILE A 159 17.43 -4.90 10.49
N THR A 160 18.39 -3.97 10.62
CA THR A 160 18.55 -3.13 11.81
C THR A 160 17.53 -1.98 11.89
N GLN A 161 16.75 -1.74 10.84
CA GLN A 161 15.73 -0.69 10.77
C GLN A 161 14.42 -1.04 11.50
N VAL A 162 14.55 -1.50 12.75
CA VAL A 162 13.43 -1.98 13.58
C VAL A 162 13.52 -1.36 14.98
N LEU A 163 12.38 -0.95 15.53
CA LEU A 163 12.27 -0.36 16.86
C LEU A 163 12.47 -1.39 17.98
N GLU A 164 12.99 -0.91 19.12
CA GLU A 164 13.00 -1.67 20.37
C GLU A 164 11.56 -1.96 20.84
N PRO A 165 11.24 -3.20 21.27
CA PRO A 165 12.14 -4.33 21.49
C PRO A 165 12.15 -5.35 20.35
N ILE A 166 11.43 -5.11 19.26
CA ILE A 166 11.31 -6.06 18.14
C ILE A 166 12.66 -6.28 17.47
N ASN A 167 13.54 -5.27 17.46
CA ASN A 167 14.93 -5.41 17.03
C ASN A 167 15.67 -6.60 17.68
N HIS A 168 15.37 -6.96 18.93
CA HIS A 168 15.98 -8.12 19.62
C HIS A 168 15.44 -9.47 19.12
N LEU A 169 14.24 -9.50 18.55
CA LEU A 169 13.64 -10.71 17.98
C LEU A 169 14.11 -10.95 16.55
N VAL A 170 14.70 -9.92 15.95
CA VAL A 170 15.15 -9.90 14.56
C VAL A 170 16.68 -10.02 14.47
N GLY A 171 17.40 -9.57 15.50
CA GLY A 171 18.86 -9.59 15.59
C GLY A 171 19.46 -10.88 16.16
N ASP A 172 19.16 -12.04 15.58
CA ASP A 172 20.03 -13.23 15.77
C ASP A 172 21.46 -12.88 15.29
N GLU A 173 22.48 -13.51 15.87
CA GLU A 173 23.90 -13.21 15.57
C GLU A 173 24.24 -13.36 14.07
N ASN A 174 23.47 -14.18 13.34
CA ASN A 174 23.60 -14.37 11.88
C ASN A 174 22.96 -13.26 11.04
N LEU A 175 22.01 -12.49 11.60
CA LEU A 175 21.25 -11.42 10.92
C LEU A 175 21.80 -10.02 11.23
N GLY A 176 22.75 -9.88 12.14
CA GLY A 176 23.43 -8.62 12.47
C GLY A 176 24.37 -8.07 11.38
N SER A 177 24.37 -8.66 10.18
CA SER A 177 25.34 -8.37 9.10
C SER A 177 25.01 -7.14 8.24
N GLY A 178 24.01 -6.34 8.62
CA GLY A 178 23.53 -5.23 7.79
C GLY A 178 22.82 -5.72 6.53
N MET A 179 22.27 -6.93 6.55
CA MET A 179 21.48 -7.48 5.46
C MET A 179 20.16 -6.71 5.30
N HIS A 180 19.71 -6.56 4.06
CA HIS A 180 18.42 -5.94 3.76
C HIS A 180 17.37 -6.99 3.42
N PHE A 181 16.11 -6.66 3.66
CA PHE A 181 14.98 -7.55 3.43
C PHE A 181 13.89 -6.86 2.61
N GLY A 182 13.20 -7.65 1.80
CA GLY A 182 12.21 -7.15 0.86
C GLY A 182 12.79 -6.65 -0.44
N ASN A 183 14.05 -6.98 -0.74
CA ASN A 183 14.75 -6.67 -1.96
C ASN A 183 13.96 -7.16 -3.18
N HIS A 184 13.93 -6.39 -4.24
CA HIS A 184 13.32 -6.84 -5.48
C HIS A 184 13.87 -6.07 -6.68
N VAL A 185 13.98 -6.78 -7.81
CA VAL A 185 14.31 -6.15 -9.10
C VAL A 185 13.08 -5.37 -9.56
N GLY A 186 13.35 -4.15 -10.04
CA GLY A 186 12.40 -3.14 -10.50
C GLY A 186 11.46 -2.65 -9.41
N ASP A 187 11.17 -1.35 -9.38
CA ASP A 187 10.31 -0.78 -8.35
C ASP A 187 9.58 0.46 -8.85
N TRP A 188 8.32 0.57 -8.43
CA TRP A 188 7.40 1.64 -8.82
C TRP A 188 6.91 2.37 -7.59
N GLU A 189 7.51 3.54 -7.37
CA GLU A 189 7.12 4.48 -6.33
C GLU A 189 6.45 5.71 -6.96
N HIS A 190 5.71 6.50 -6.18
CA HIS A 190 5.07 7.70 -6.73
C HIS A 190 4.62 8.72 -5.67
N ASN A 191 4.57 9.96 -6.14
CA ASN A 191 3.71 10.97 -5.56
C ASN A 191 2.48 11.20 -6.45
N MET A 192 1.44 11.79 -5.88
CA MET A 192 0.33 12.35 -6.65
C MET A 192 -0.01 13.73 -6.12
N VAL A 193 -0.21 14.70 -7.02
CA VAL A 193 -0.72 16.02 -6.69
C VAL A 193 -2.12 16.16 -7.27
N ARG A 194 -3.08 16.54 -6.42
CA ARG A 194 -4.44 16.86 -6.84
C ARG A 194 -4.54 18.35 -7.11
N PHE A 195 -5.11 18.69 -8.25
CA PHE A 195 -5.39 20.05 -8.67
C PHE A 195 -6.89 20.29 -8.72
N HIS A 196 -7.30 21.49 -8.32
CA HIS A 196 -8.62 22.04 -8.56
C HIS A 196 -8.45 23.34 -9.35
N ASN A 197 -8.96 23.36 -10.58
CA ASN A 197 -8.82 24.48 -11.53
C ASN A 197 -7.35 24.95 -11.67
N GLY A 198 -6.44 23.98 -11.86
CA GLY A 198 -5.00 24.22 -11.99
C GLY A 198 -4.26 24.62 -10.70
N THR A 199 -4.96 24.76 -9.57
CA THR A 199 -4.35 25.06 -8.26
C THR A 199 -4.17 23.78 -7.47
N PRO A 200 -2.98 23.48 -6.91
CA PRO A 200 -2.79 22.27 -6.13
C PRO A 200 -3.54 22.36 -4.79
N VAL A 201 -4.28 21.30 -4.44
CA VAL A 201 -5.11 21.22 -3.22
C VAL A 201 -4.71 20.09 -2.29
N GLY A 202 -3.87 19.16 -2.75
CA GLY A 202 -3.32 18.10 -1.91
C GLY A 202 -2.24 17.29 -2.59
N VAL A 203 -1.47 16.58 -1.78
CA VAL A 203 -0.36 15.72 -2.22
C VAL A 203 -0.44 14.37 -1.50
N TYR A 204 -0.07 13.32 -2.20
CA TYR A 204 0.04 11.95 -1.71
C TYR A 204 1.49 11.48 -1.84
N TYR A 205 1.95 10.75 -0.83
CA TYR A 205 3.27 10.13 -0.76
C TYR A 205 3.09 8.61 -0.65
N SER A 206 3.57 7.84 -1.64
CA SER A 206 3.53 6.37 -1.59
C SER A 206 4.53 5.82 -0.57
N GLN A 207 4.10 4.82 0.19
CA GLN A 207 4.92 4.15 1.20
C GLN A 207 4.66 2.65 1.10
N HIS A 208 5.58 1.94 0.45
CA HIS A 208 5.50 0.50 0.21
C HIS A 208 4.14 0.09 -0.40
N VAL A 209 3.29 -0.56 0.41
CA VAL A 209 1.97 -1.08 0.01
C VAL A 209 0.84 -0.06 0.11
N ASP A 210 1.06 1.10 0.74
CA ASP A 210 0.04 2.15 0.94
C ASP A 210 0.66 3.56 0.79
N GLY A 211 0.23 4.53 1.60
CA GLY A 211 0.81 5.85 1.66
C GLY A 211 -0.05 6.84 2.44
N VAL A 212 0.38 8.09 2.44
CA VAL A 212 -0.25 9.16 3.21
C VAL A 212 -0.58 10.34 2.33
N GLY A 213 -1.75 10.96 2.58
CA GLY A 213 -2.22 12.13 1.86
C GLY A 213 -2.35 13.34 2.77
N PHE A 214 -1.93 14.50 2.29
CA PHE A 214 -2.00 15.77 2.99
C PHE A 214 -2.69 16.83 2.13
N LYS A 215 -3.38 17.77 2.78
CA LYS A 215 -3.80 19.00 2.11
C LYS A 215 -2.57 19.83 1.75
N TRP A 216 -2.69 20.63 0.70
CA TRP A 216 -1.56 21.44 0.22
C TRP A 216 -1.06 22.50 1.22
N ASP A 217 -1.90 22.90 2.17
CA ASP A 217 -1.57 23.85 3.23
C ASP A 217 -1.24 23.18 4.57
N ASP A 218 -1.10 21.85 4.60
CA ASP A 218 -0.76 21.10 5.81
C ASP A 218 0.68 21.44 6.27
N LYS A 219 0.86 21.72 7.56
CA LYS A 219 2.15 22.12 8.12
C LYS A 219 3.21 21.00 8.08
N ARG A 220 2.81 19.76 7.82
CA ARG A 220 3.70 18.59 7.75
C ARG A 220 4.36 18.44 6.38
N ILE A 221 3.86 19.11 5.35
CA ILE A 221 4.51 19.11 4.04
C ILE A 221 5.40 20.34 3.89
N ASN A 222 6.55 20.16 3.28
CA ASN A 222 7.42 21.24 2.89
C ASN A 222 7.16 21.58 1.42
N VAL A 223 6.92 22.86 1.12
CA VAL A 223 6.68 23.34 -0.26
C VAL A 223 7.67 24.44 -0.54
N THR A 224 8.55 24.22 -1.51
CA THR A 224 9.59 25.17 -1.95
C THR A 224 9.29 25.59 -3.37
N ASP A 225 9.21 26.91 -3.63
CA ASP A 225 8.91 27.46 -4.95
C ASP A 225 7.63 26.90 -5.60
N GLY A 226 6.65 26.57 -4.77
CA GLY A 226 5.39 25.95 -5.20
C GLY A 226 5.48 24.46 -5.49
N ARG A 227 6.60 23.80 -5.19
CA ARG A 227 6.81 22.36 -5.40
C ARG A 227 6.89 21.63 -4.06
N PRO A 228 6.13 20.54 -3.85
CA PRO A 228 6.19 19.78 -2.62
C PRO A 228 7.49 18.97 -2.59
N ILE A 229 8.14 18.94 -1.44
CA ILE A 229 9.33 18.12 -1.22
C ILE A 229 8.91 16.71 -0.82
N SER A 230 9.56 15.73 -1.42
CA SER A 230 9.51 14.31 -1.08
C SER A 230 10.91 13.85 -0.68
N TYR A 231 10.99 12.99 0.31
CA TYR A 231 12.22 12.35 0.73
C TYR A 231 12.11 10.85 0.46
N SER A 232 13.04 10.31 -0.31
CA SER A 232 13.09 8.89 -0.67
C SER A 232 13.83 8.11 0.42
N GLY A 233 13.24 6.98 0.84
CA GLY A 233 13.83 6.07 1.81
C GLY A 233 15.07 5.35 1.25
N LEU A 234 16.13 5.25 2.06
CA LEU A 234 17.34 4.50 1.72
C LEU A 234 17.02 3.05 1.37
N GLY A 235 17.28 2.66 0.12
CA GLY A 235 17.09 1.32 -0.44
C GLY A 235 15.63 0.92 -0.67
N SER A 236 14.69 1.41 0.14
CA SER A 236 13.27 1.07 0.03
C SER A 236 12.47 2.01 -0.88
N HIS A 237 13.01 3.19 -1.18
CA HIS A 237 12.45 4.22 -2.07
C HIS A 237 11.05 4.75 -1.73
N ALA A 238 10.50 4.35 -0.58
CA ALA A 238 9.25 4.89 -0.07
C ALA A 238 9.37 6.42 0.11
N ASN A 239 8.27 7.12 -0.17
CA ASN A 239 8.23 8.57 -0.23
C ASN A 239 7.66 9.16 1.06
N TYR A 240 8.34 10.18 1.58
CA TYR A 240 8.00 10.81 2.84
C TYR A 240 7.95 12.33 2.74
N PRO A 241 7.08 13.00 3.50
CA PRO A 241 7.00 14.47 3.52
C PRO A 241 8.13 15.14 4.31
N ALA A 242 8.96 14.35 5.02
CA ALA A 242 10.04 14.83 5.86
C ALA A 242 11.21 13.84 5.88
N GLY A 243 12.42 14.34 6.13
CA GLY A 243 13.60 13.53 6.42
C GLY A 243 13.59 12.90 7.83
N GLY A 244 14.66 12.22 8.18
CA GLY A 244 14.84 11.51 9.44
C GLY A 244 14.25 10.10 9.43
N HIS A 245 13.91 9.59 10.62
CA HIS A 245 13.36 8.24 10.78
C HIS A 245 11.84 8.26 10.53
N GLN A 246 11.40 7.50 9.54
CA GLN A 246 10.01 7.44 9.13
C GLN A 246 9.41 6.09 9.50
N LEU A 247 8.64 6.08 10.60
CA LEU A 247 8.03 4.85 11.13
C LEU A 247 6.93 4.34 10.18
N HIS A 248 7.05 3.09 9.76
CA HIS A 248 6.06 2.34 9.01
C HIS A 248 5.82 0.95 9.64
N ASN A 249 4.69 0.31 9.29
CA ASN A 249 4.29 -1.02 9.79
C ASN A 249 4.48 -1.20 11.32
N ALA A 250 4.20 -0.15 12.10
CA ALA A 250 4.28 -0.06 13.56
C ALA A 250 5.66 -0.23 14.24
N ALA A 251 6.63 -0.87 13.60
CA ALA A 251 7.92 -1.16 14.22
C ALA A 251 9.13 -0.96 13.29
N MET A 252 8.93 -0.79 11.98
CA MET A 252 10.03 -0.61 11.03
C MET A 252 10.18 0.87 10.68
N PHE A 253 11.35 1.32 10.27
CA PHE A 253 11.52 2.68 9.79
C PHE A 253 12.30 2.75 8.50
N ASP A 254 11.97 3.73 7.67
CA ASP A 254 12.87 4.16 6.60
C ASP A 254 13.72 5.33 7.08
N TYR A 255 14.93 5.41 6.54
CA TYR A 255 15.81 6.55 6.71
C TYR A 255 15.74 7.44 5.49
N CYS A 256 15.58 8.73 5.73
CA CYS A 256 15.43 9.74 4.71
C CYS A 256 16.35 10.92 5.05
N ASP A 257 17.07 11.46 4.08
CA ASP A 257 17.91 12.65 4.26
C ASP A 257 17.98 13.50 2.99
N GLU A 258 18.77 14.58 3.02
CA GLU A 258 18.93 15.55 1.93
C GLU A 258 20.20 15.26 1.15
N GLY A 259 20.24 14.10 0.48
CA GLY A 259 21.35 13.72 -0.39
C GLY A 259 21.35 14.49 -1.71
N LYS A 260 20.87 13.85 -2.77
CA LYS A 260 20.78 14.49 -4.10
C LYS A 260 19.36 14.90 -4.41
N MET A 261 19.16 16.16 -4.78
CA MET A 261 17.86 16.62 -5.26
C MET A 261 17.63 16.08 -6.66
N TRP A 262 16.45 15.53 -6.91
CA TRP A 262 16.01 15.08 -8.23
C TRP A 262 14.72 15.83 -8.61
N ASP A 263 14.68 16.27 -9.86
CA ASP A 263 13.50 16.83 -10.51
C ASP A 263 12.94 15.83 -11.54
N PRO A 264 11.91 15.05 -11.18
CA PRO A 264 11.41 13.97 -12.03
C PRO A 264 10.89 14.44 -13.39
N VAL A 265 10.31 15.64 -13.47
CA VAL A 265 9.65 16.11 -14.70
C VAL A 265 10.63 16.58 -15.78
N GLN A 266 11.91 16.77 -15.45
CA GLN A 266 12.94 17.13 -16.43
C GLN A 266 13.31 15.96 -17.36
N SER A 267 13.05 14.72 -16.94
CA SER A 267 13.18 13.52 -17.77
C SER A 267 12.03 12.55 -17.49
N ALA A 268 10.89 12.80 -18.13
CA ALA A 268 9.68 12.01 -17.94
C ALA A 268 8.90 11.79 -19.24
N TYR A 269 8.21 10.66 -19.30
CA TYR A 269 7.11 10.45 -20.24
C TYR A 269 5.82 11.07 -19.68
N PHE A 270 5.01 11.68 -20.54
CA PHE A 270 3.75 12.32 -20.13
C PHE A 270 2.56 11.66 -20.81
N TYR A 271 1.52 11.38 -20.03
CA TYR A 271 0.33 10.67 -20.49
C TYR A 271 -0.96 11.25 -19.92
N ARG A 272 -2.04 11.11 -20.69
CA ARG A 272 -3.42 11.20 -20.22
C ARG A 272 -3.97 9.80 -20.03
N PHE A 273 -4.64 9.54 -18.92
CA PHE A 273 -5.28 8.27 -18.62
C PHE A 273 -6.76 8.30 -18.98
N ASN A 274 -7.23 7.28 -19.69
CA ASN A 274 -8.64 7.04 -19.96
C ASN A 274 -9.19 5.99 -18.98
N PRO A 275 -10.09 6.35 -18.06
CA PRO A 275 -10.63 5.42 -17.06
C PRO A 275 -11.61 4.39 -17.64
N ASP A 276 -12.25 4.66 -18.78
CA ASP A 276 -13.24 3.77 -19.39
C ASP A 276 -12.57 2.57 -20.06
N THR A 277 -11.44 2.81 -20.73
CA THR A 277 -10.65 1.78 -21.41
C THR A 277 -9.46 1.28 -20.59
N VAL A 278 -9.11 1.98 -19.51
CA VAL A 278 -7.91 1.72 -18.69
C VAL A 278 -6.64 1.73 -19.53
N THR A 279 -6.51 2.76 -20.38
CA THR A 279 -5.37 2.96 -21.29
C THR A 279 -4.77 4.34 -21.06
N ILE A 280 -3.54 4.52 -21.55
CA ILE A 280 -2.87 5.83 -21.57
C ILE A 280 -2.69 6.32 -23.00
N THR A 281 -2.72 7.64 -23.17
CA THR A 281 -2.43 8.33 -24.43
C THR A 281 -1.24 9.26 -24.21
N PRO A 282 -0.17 9.19 -25.02
CA PRO A 282 0.96 10.11 -24.91
C PRO A 282 0.51 11.56 -25.13
N ILE A 283 1.04 12.48 -24.34
CA ILE A 283 0.77 13.92 -24.47
C ILE A 283 2.08 14.71 -24.50
N ILE A 284 2.03 15.92 -25.05
CA ILE A 284 3.20 16.79 -25.20
C ILE A 284 3.67 17.26 -23.82
N SER A 285 4.98 17.17 -23.58
CA SER A 285 5.62 17.64 -22.35
C SER A 285 5.39 19.15 -22.16
N PRO A 286 5.07 19.61 -20.93
CA PRO A 286 4.91 21.03 -20.66
C PRO A 286 6.25 21.78 -20.76
N LEU A 287 7.39 21.07 -20.68
CA LEU A 287 8.74 21.64 -20.80
C LEU A 287 9.17 21.86 -22.25
N LYS A 288 8.38 21.39 -23.23
CA LYS A 288 8.65 21.53 -24.66
C LYS A 288 7.47 22.16 -25.39
N PRO A 289 7.12 23.42 -25.07
CA PRO A 289 5.89 24.04 -25.54
C PRO A 289 5.87 24.36 -27.04
N SER A 290 6.97 24.16 -27.77
CA SER A 290 7.03 24.30 -29.23
C SER A 290 6.76 22.99 -29.97
N GLU A 291 6.74 21.84 -29.29
CA GLU A 291 6.41 20.56 -29.93
C GLU A 291 4.91 20.48 -30.25
N THR A 292 4.59 19.84 -31.38
CA THR A 292 3.22 19.66 -31.87
C THR A 292 2.71 18.23 -31.73
N GLU A 293 3.60 17.29 -31.41
CA GLU A 293 3.31 15.87 -31.23
C GLU A 293 4.10 15.34 -30.04
N PRO A 294 3.61 14.33 -29.30
CA PRO A 294 4.37 13.67 -28.25
C PRO A 294 5.67 13.06 -28.79
N ALA A 295 6.72 13.06 -27.97
CA ALA A 295 8.05 12.60 -28.40
C ALA A 295 8.07 11.14 -28.89
N GLN A 296 7.29 10.26 -28.26
CA GLN A 296 7.23 8.83 -28.58
C GLN A 296 5.84 8.26 -28.29
N ASN A 297 5.43 7.24 -29.05
CA ASN A 297 4.17 6.53 -28.83
C ASN A 297 4.39 5.25 -27.99
N LEU A 298 4.74 5.44 -26.71
CA LEU A 298 5.01 4.35 -25.77
C LEU A 298 3.82 4.14 -24.82
N THR A 299 2.90 3.24 -25.16
CA THR A 299 1.74 2.93 -24.30
C THR A 299 1.74 1.49 -23.78
N SER A 300 2.35 0.57 -24.53
CA SER A 300 2.28 -0.87 -24.24
C SER A 300 2.91 -1.26 -22.89
N TRP A 301 3.92 -0.53 -22.42
CA TRP A 301 4.51 -0.72 -21.09
C TRP A 301 3.49 -0.58 -19.95
N PHE A 302 2.50 0.28 -20.10
CA PHE A 302 1.42 0.46 -19.12
C PHE A 302 0.36 -0.64 -19.22
N ASP A 303 0.21 -1.25 -20.39
CA ASP A 303 -0.70 -2.38 -20.60
C ASP A 303 -0.16 -3.66 -19.98
N PHE A 304 1.16 -3.81 -19.86
CA PHE A 304 1.77 -4.98 -19.23
C PHE A 304 1.26 -5.21 -17.80
N THR A 305 0.70 -6.40 -17.58
CA THR A 305 0.06 -6.78 -16.31
C THR A 305 0.95 -7.60 -15.39
N GLY A 306 2.11 -8.05 -15.88
CA GLY A 306 3.07 -8.86 -15.13
C GLY A 306 3.89 -8.06 -14.12
N HIS A 307 4.99 -8.67 -13.70
CA HIS A 307 5.90 -8.17 -12.69
C HIS A 307 7.13 -7.53 -13.34
N TRP A 308 7.46 -6.32 -12.91
CA TRP A 308 8.65 -5.57 -13.31
C TRP A 308 9.87 -6.05 -12.54
N GLY A 309 10.15 -7.36 -12.58
CA GLY A 309 11.25 -7.96 -11.83
C GLY A 309 11.12 -9.45 -11.66
N ASP A 310 12.11 -10.04 -11.02
CA ASP A 310 12.19 -11.45 -10.66
C ASP A 310 10.98 -11.91 -9.84
N LYS A 311 10.60 -13.19 -9.97
CA LYS A 311 9.77 -13.85 -8.95
C LYS A 311 10.59 -14.07 -7.69
N MET A 312 9.90 -14.06 -6.55
CA MET A 312 10.50 -14.37 -5.24
C MET A 312 11.29 -15.68 -5.33
N TYR A 313 12.54 -15.66 -4.88
CA TYR A 313 13.39 -16.83 -4.90
C TYR A 313 12.91 -17.89 -3.90
N PRO A 314 13.03 -19.20 -4.23
CA PRO A 314 12.70 -20.26 -3.28
C PRO A 314 13.66 -20.24 -2.09
N ASP A 315 13.24 -20.78 -0.95
CA ASP A 315 14.07 -20.84 0.27
C ASP A 315 15.35 -21.68 0.11
N SER A 316 15.43 -22.48 -0.94
CA SER A 316 16.64 -23.22 -1.32
C SER A 316 17.66 -22.40 -2.11
N ASP A 317 17.30 -21.22 -2.63
CA ASP A 317 18.22 -20.35 -3.35
C ASP A 317 19.23 -19.75 -2.36
N PRO A 318 20.56 -19.83 -2.61
CA PRO A 318 21.57 -19.33 -1.68
C PRO A 318 21.53 -17.82 -1.45
N ARG A 319 20.82 -17.06 -2.28
CA ARG A 319 20.62 -15.62 -2.11
C ARG A 319 19.41 -15.31 -1.23
N GLN A 320 18.53 -16.29 -1.00
CA GLN A 320 17.31 -16.13 -0.24
C GLN A 320 17.54 -16.40 1.24
N GLU A 321 17.14 -15.43 2.06
CA GLU A 321 17.13 -15.56 3.53
C GLU A 321 15.72 -15.25 4.03
N THR A 322 15.32 -15.86 5.15
CA THR A 322 14.03 -15.60 5.78
C THR A 322 14.23 -15.28 7.25
N VAL A 323 13.72 -14.13 7.70
CA VAL A 323 13.75 -13.78 9.12
C VAL A 323 12.90 -14.80 9.90
N PRO A 324 13.49 -15.51 10.88
CA PRO A 324 12.74 -16.45 11.71
C PRO A 324 11.56 -15.76 12.40
N HIS A 325 10.47 -16.52 12.61
CA HIS A 325 9.24 -16.07 13.28
C HIS A 325 8.39 -14.98 12.57
N PHE A 326 9.01 -14.12 11.76
CA PHE A 326 8.30 -13.07 11.01
C PHE A 326 8.11 -13.42 9.53
N GLY A 327 8.83 -14.41 9.01
CA GLY A 327 8.68 -14.88 7.63
C GLY A 327 9.10 -13.84 6.57
N LEU A 328 9.78 -12.77 6.98
CA LEU A 328 10.22 -11.71 6.08
C LEU A 328 11.30 -12.26 5.14
N LYS A 329 11.02 -12.17 3.85
CA LYS A 329 11.87 -12.69 2.78
C LYS A 329 12.91 -11.66 2.38
N ARG A 330 14.13 -12.11 2.12
CA ARG A 330 15.19 -11.25 1.58
C ARG A 330 14.82 -10.75 0.20
N PHE A 331 14.55 -11.64 -0.75
CA PHE A 331 13.99 -11.26 -2.05
C PHE A 331 12.49 -11.47 -2.09
N ASN A 332 11.80 -10.47 -2.62
CA ASN A 332 10.38 -10.52 -2.95
C ASN A 332 10.18 -10.52 -4.47
N THR A 333 8.96 -10.84 -4.88
CA THR A 333 8.57 -10.70 -6.28
C THR A 333 8.53 -9.21 -6.66
N GLY A 334 9.09 -8.86 -7.83
CA GLY A 334 9.02 -7.51 -8.38
C GLY A 334 7.56 -7.01 -8.48
N PRO A 335 7.30 -5.71 -8.34
CA PRO A 335 5.95 -5.17 -8.31
C PRO A 335 5.32 -5.23 -9.69
N ASN A 336 3.99 -5.17 -9.72
CA ASN A 336 3.29 -4.83 -10.96
C ASN A 336 3.43 -3.32 -11.27
N GLY A 337 3.06 -2.93 -12.49
CA GLY A 337 3.21 -1.55 -12.95
C GLY A 337 2.20 -0.53 -12.40
N PRO A 338 2.34 0.75 -12.80
CA PRO A 338 1.49 1.87 -12.36
C PRO A 338 -0.02 1.68 -12.51
N ARG A 339 -0.47 0.85 -13.46
CA ARG A 339 -1.90 0.53 -13.65
C ARG A 339 -2.58 -0.04 -12.38
N PHE A 340 -1.80 -0.65 -11.48
CA PHE A 340 -2.29 -1.25 -10.24
C PHE A 340 -2.26 -0.28 -9.04
N LYS A 341 -1.84 0.97 -9.23
CA LYS A 341 -1.66 1.97 -8.15
C LYS A 341 -2.91 2.85 -7.92
N HIS A 342 -4.10 2.32 -8.19
CA HIS A 342 -5.40 2.96 -7.89
C HIS A 342 -5.57 4.37 -8.49
N LEU A 343 -5.37 4.51 -9.79
CA LEU A 343 -5.43 5.80 -10.50
C LEU A 343 -6.78 6.54 -10.32
N VAL A 344 -7.90 5.81 -10.24
CA VAL A 344 -9.26 6.38 -10.16
C VAL A 344 -9.79 6.47 -8.71
N ARG A 345 -8.93 6.83 -7.75
CA ARG A 345 -9.30 7.00 -6.32
C ARG A 345 -10.19 8.22 -6.09
N LYS A 346 -11.15 8.18 -5.16
CA LYS A 346 -11.99 9.34 -4.79
C LYS A 346 -11.22 10.38 -3.98
N GLY A 347 -10.47 9.91 -2.98
CA GLY A 347 -9.66 10.76 -2.10
C GLY A 347 -8.24 10.98 -2.61
N LEU A 348 -7.41 11.64 -1.79
CA LEU A 348 -5.96 11.67 -1.99
C LEU A 348 -5.33 10.30 -1.72
N VAL A 349 -5.87 9.58 -0.74
CA VAL A 349 -5.49 8.20 -0.39
C VAL A 349 -6.40 7.19 -1.08
N ARG A 350 -6.05 5.90 -0.97
CA ARG A 350 -6.86 4.80 -1.53
C ARG A 350 -8.24 4.75 -0.89
N ASP A 351 -9.26 4.38 -1.67
CA ASP A 351 -10.65 4.33 -1.20
C ASP A 351 -10.91 3.22 -0.19
N HIS A 352 -10.10 2.17 -0.25
CA HIS A 352 -10.12 1.07 0.71
C HIS A 352 -8.79 1.02 1.43
N ALA A 353 -8.84 1.16 2.75
CA ALA A 353 -7.68 0.98 3.60
C ALA A 353 -7.10 -0.43 3.42
N ARG A 354 -5.78 -0.55 3.53
CA ARG A 354 -5.11 -1.85 3.55
C ARG A 354 -5.67 -2.70 4.69
N LYS A 355 -5.97 -3.97 4.39
CA LYS A 355 -6.27 -4.95 5.43
C LYS A 355 -4.96 -5.31 6.14
N MET A 356 -4.82 -4.88 7.41
CA MET A 356 -3.71 -5.32 8.25
C MET A 356 -3.85 -6.81 8.58
N GLY A 357 -2.73 -7.53 8.50
CA GLY A 357 -2.65 -8.91 8.97
C GLY A 357 -2.75 -8.98 10.50
N TRP A 358 -3.08 -10.16 11.02
CA TRP A 358 -3.17 -10.37 12.47
C TRP A 358 -1.82 -10.16 13.19
N GLU A 359 -0.71 -10.51 12.52
CA GLU A 359 0.66 -10.34 13.03
C GLU A 359 1.01 -8.87 13.18
N GLU A 360 0.83 -8.09 12.11
CA GLU A 360 1.05 -6.64 12.12
C GLU A 360 0.16 -5.92 13.13
N TRP A 361 -1.11 -6.33 13.23
CA TRP A 361 -2.02 -5.81 14.25
C TRP A 361 -1.53 -6.13 15.67
N GLY A 362 -1.06 -7.37 15.90
CA GLY A 362 -0.47 -7.80 17.16
C GLY A 362 0.78 -7.01 17.53
N VAL A 363 1.70 -6.82 16.58
CA VAL A 363 2.89 -5.96 16.73
C VAL A 363 2.46 -4.53 17.04
N GLY A 364 1.47 -3.99 16.33
CA GLY A 364 0.95 -2.65 16.57
C GLY A 364 0.43 -2.45 18.00
N ILE A 365 -0.36 -3.40 18.51
CA ILE A 365 -0.82 -3.37 19.91
C ILE A 365 0.36 -3.44 20.88
N PHE A 366 1.26 -4.39 20.66
CA PHE A 366 2.43 -4.57 21.52
C PHE A 366 3.29 -3.30 21.58
N MET A 367 3.61 -2.72 20.42
CA MET A 367 4.40 -1.49 20.31
C MET A 367 3.70 -0.28 20.93
N ALA A 368 2.37 -0.17 20.83
CA ALA A 368 1.62 0.91 21.49
C ALA A 368 1.67 0.82 23.02
N TRP A 369 1.66 -0.40 23.58
CA TRP A 369 1.73 -0.63 25.02
C TRP A 369 3.17 -0.65 25.55
N TYR A 370 4.15 -0.85 24.67
CA TYR A 370 5.54 -1.06 25.08
C TYR A 370 6.11 0.10 25.93
N PRO A 371 6.05 1.37 25.46
CA PRO A 371 6.63 2.49 26.20
C PRO A 371 6.01 2.73 27.57
N CYS A 372 4.70 2.51 27.73
CA CYS A 372 4.00 2.81 28.98
C CYS A 372 4.10 1.68 30.00
N CYS A 373 4.00 0.44 29.53
CA CYS A 373 3.44 -0.63 30.32
C CYS A 373 4.31 -1.91 30.31
N ILE A 374 5.17 -2.07 29.31
CA ILE A 374 5.97 -3.29 29.10
C ILE A 374 7.48 -3.02 29.22
N ARG A 375 7.94 -1.76 29.05
CA ARG A 375 9.36 -1.41 29.17
C ARG A 375 9.85 -1.39 30.63
N GLY A 376 10.88 -2.18 30.93
CA GLY A 376 11.60 -2.18 32.22
C GLY A 376 10.78 -2.68 33.42
N TRP A 377 10.97 -2.08 34.60
CA TRP A 377 10.33 -2.50 35.86
C TRP A 377 8.79 -2.42 35.86
N ARG A 378 8.21 -1.73 34.87
CA ARG A 378 6.75 -1.60 34.69
C ARG A 378 6.10 -2.89 34.19
N LEU A 379 6.85 -3.77 33.51
CA LEU A 379 6.34 -5.07 33.06
C LEU A 379 5.77 -5.90 34.22
N TRP A 380 6.51 -6.02 35.32
CA TRP A 380 6.12 -6.80 36.50
C TRP A 380 4.89 -6.19 37.21
N ARG A 381 4.78 -4.86 37.23
CA ARG A 381 3.58 -4.16 37.75
C ARG A 381 2.37 -4.38 36.85
N SER A 382 2.51 -4.25 35.53
CA SER A 382 1.43 -4.46 34.56
C SER A 382 0.97 -5.91 34.53
N ALA A 383 1.90 -6.87 34.59
CA ALA A 383 1.57 -8.30 34.72
C ALA A 383 0.82 -8.59 36.03
N GLY A 384 1.26 -7.99 37.15
CA GLY A 384 0.54 -8.08 38.42
C GLY A 384 -0.89 -7.53 38.33
N ILE A 385 -1.07 -6.36 37.72
CA ILE A 385 -2.40 -5.75 37.52
C ILE A 385 -3.27 -6.63 36.61
N LEU A 386 -2.72 -7.16 35.52
CA LEU A 386 -3.45 -8.04 34.61
C LEU A 386 -3.91 -9.33 35.31
N VAL A 387 -3.03 -9.95 36.11
CA VAL A 387 -3.38 -11.12 36.92
C VAL A 387 -4.51 -10.80 37.89
N VAL A 388 -4.48 -9.63 38.54
CA VAL A 388 -5.57 -9.18 39.43
C VAL A 388 -6.87 -8.98 38.66
N ILE A 389 -6.85 -8.34 37.49
CA ILE A 389 -8.05 -8.10 36.67
C ILE A 389 -8.64 -9.43 36.18
N VAL A 390 -7.82 -10.33 35.64
CA VAL A 390 -8.26 -11.65 35.16
C VAL A 390 -8.82 -12.47 36.33
N SER A 391 -8.15 -12.46 37.48
CA SER A 391 -8.65 -13.16 38.68
C SER A 391 -9.99 -12.59 39.15
N ALA A 392 -10.14 -11.26 39.18
CA ALA A 392 -11.39 -10.60 39.52
C ALA A 392 -12.51 -10.93 38.53
N PHE A 393 -12.20 -10.97 37.23
CA PHE A 393 -13.15 -11.37 36.20
C PHE A 393 -13.60 -12.83 36.35
N VAL A 394 -12.67 -13.75 36.56
CA VAL A 394 -12.97 -15.17 36.81
C VAL A 394 -13.83 -15.33 38.06
N LEU A 395 -13.50 -14.62 39.15
CA LEU A 395 -14.30 -14.64 40.38
C LEU A 395 -15.69 -14.06 40.16
N ALA A 396 -15.84 -13.00 39.37
CA ALA A 396 -17.13 -12.42 39.02
C ALA A 396 -17.98 -13.40 38.19
N VAL A 397 -17.38 -14.13 37.25
CA VAL A 397 -18.05 -15.19 36.48
C VAL A 397 -18.50 -16.33 37.39
N ILE A 398 -17.61 -16.82 38.27
CA ILE A 398 -17.95 -17.89 39.24
C ILE A 398 -19.07 -17.44 40.16
N PHE A 399 -19.01 -16.20 40.67
CA PHE A 399 -20.06 -15.63 41.51
C PHE A 399 -21.38 -15.47 40.75
N GLY A 400 -21.32 -15.03 39.49
CA GLY A 400 -22.47 -14.96 38.58
C GLY A 400 -23.13 -16.33 38.37
N ILE A 401 -22.34 -17.37 38.09
CA ILE A 401 -22.82 -18.74 37.93
C ILE A 401 -23.44 -19.26 39.24
N ARG A 402 -22.77 -19.05 40.38
CA ARG A 402 -23.30 -19.45 41.70
C ARG A 402 -24.60 -18.73 42.04
N LYS A 403 -24.69 -17.42 41.76
CA LYS A 403 -25.90 -16.64 41.97
C LYS A 403 -27.03 -17.12 41.07
N LEU A 404 -26.74 -17.41 39.79
CA LEU A 404 -27.71 -17.96 38.85
C LEU A 404 -28.22 -19.34 39.29
N ASN A 405 -27.32 -20.23 39.76
CA ASN A 405 -27.70 -21.54 40.28
C ASN A 405 -28.53 -21.43 41.56
N SER A 406 -28.17 -20.52 42.49
CA SER A 406 -28.98 -20.27 43.69
C SER A 406 -30.36 -19.71 43.36
N TRP A 407 -30.46 -18.86 42.32
CA TRP A 407 -31.72 -18.31 41.85
C TRP A 407 -32.58 -19.38 41.16
N ARG A 408 -31.98 -20.27 40.36
CA ARG A 408 -32.63 -21.45 39.78
C ARG A 408 -33.14 -22.41 40.85
N GLN A 409 -32.33 -22.69 41.88
CA GLN A 409 -32.73 -23.50 43.03
C GLN A 409 -33.90 -22.87 43.78
N ARG A 410 -33.83 -21.57 44.12
CA ARG A 410 -34.95 -20.85 44.75
C ARG A 410 -36.22 -20.91 43.91
N LYS A 411 -36.12 -20.75 42.58
CA LYS A 411 -37.26 -20.87 41.66
C LYS A 411 -37.83 -22.29 41.58
N SER A 412 -36.99 -23.30 41.80
CA SER A 412 -37.43 -24.71 41.93
C SER A 412 -38.15 -24.97 43.24
N TYR A 413 -37.70 -24.37 44.35
CA TYR A 413 -38.38 -24.47 45.65
C TYR A 413 -39.70 -23.70 45.70
N THR A 414 -39.83 -22.55 45.02
CA THR A 414 -41.14 -21.90 44.86
C THR A 414 -42.10 -22.74 44.02
N LYS A 415 -41.60 -23.55 43.10
CA LYS A 415 -42.42 -24.48 42.29
C LYS A 415 -42.92 -25.68 43.10
N LEU A 416 -42.10 -26.18 44.04
CA LEU A 416 -42.47 -27.27 44.96
C LEU A 416 -43.40 -26.81 46.11
N GLY A 417 -43.40 -25.51 46.44
CA GLY A 417 -44.36 -24.92 47.38
C GLY A 417 -45.73 -24.59 46.78
N GLU A 418 -45.89 -24.73 45.45
CA GLU A 418 -47.16 -24.54 44.72
C GLU A 418 -47.87 -25.86 44.42
N GLU A 419 -47.23 -27.01 44.68
CA GLU A 419 -47.76 -28.36 44.42
C GLU A 419 -48.05 -29.16 45.71
N ASP A 420 -48.24 -28.51 46.85
CA ASP A 420 -49.03 -29.09 47.94
C ASP A 420 -50.51 -28.83 47.66
N VAL A 421 -51.16 -29.82 47.05
CA VAL A 421 -52.58 -30.23 47.13
C VAL A 421 -53.01 -30.80 45.77
N ALA A 422 -52.95 -32.13 45.65
CA ALA A 422 -54.00 -32.94 45.01
C ALA A 422 -53.69 -34.43 45.22
N MET A 423 -54.25 -34.97 46.31
CA MET A 423 -54.54 -36.39 46.45
C MET A 423 -55.39 -36.89 45.27
N ASN A 424 -55.12 -38.14 44.86
CA ASN A 424 -55.89 -39.03 43.97
C ASN A 424 -55.28 -39.24 42.58
N ASP A 425 -54.59 -40.38 42.39
CA ASP A 425 -55.21 -41.50 41.67
C ASP A 425 -54.30 -42.73 41.72
N LEU A 426 -54.49 -43.52 42.78
CA LEU A 426 -54.43 -44.96 42.68
C LEU A 426 -55.52 -45.41 41.69
N ARG A 427 -55.20 -46.39 40.84
CA ARG A 427 -56.11 -47.31 40.12
C ARG A 427 -56.20 -47.15 38.60
N ARG A 428 -55.19 -47.67 37.88
CA ARG A 428 -55.35 -48.62 36.74
C ARG A 428 -54.03 -48.83 35.99
N GLN A 429 -53.36 -49.95 36.28
CA GLN A 429 -52.78 -50.87 35.28
C GLN A 429 -52.03 -51.99 36.00
N GLU A 430 -52.78 -52.78 36.78
CA GLU A 430 -52.53 -54.23 36.81
C GLU A 430 -53.14 -54.82 35.53
N GLU A 431 -52.55 -55.90 35.02
CA GLU A 431 -52.96 -56.73 33.87
C GLU A 431 -52.37 -56.37 32.49
N SER A 432 -51.05 -56.51 32.40
CA SER A 432 -50.40 -57.39 31.40
C SER A 432 -48.99 -57.70 31.91
N LEU A 433 -48.80 -58.59 32.88
CA LEU A 433 -48.66 -60.04 32.65
C LEU A 433 -48.05 -60.33 31.27
N ILE A 434 -46.91 -60.98 31.08
CA ILE A 434 -46.17 -61.97 31.87
C ILE A 434 -44.99 -62.38 30.96
N SER A 435 -43.87 -62.82 31.56
CA SER A 435 -42.83 -63.70 30.98
C SER A 435 -41.87 -63.07 29.96
N SER A 436 -40.54 -63.14 30.10
CA SER A 436 -39.64 -63.86 31.02
C SER A 436 -38.23 -63.27 30.78
N ASP A 437 -37.58 -62.67 31.77
CA ASP A 437 -36.66 -63.27 32.76
C ASP A 437 -35.36 -63.86 32.18
N SER A 438 -34.26 -63.14 32.45
CA SER A 438 -33.02 -63.58 33.16
C SER A 438 -31.94 -62.51 32.92
N ASP A 439 -31.73 -61.62 33.89
CA ASP A 439 -30.70 -61.68 34.96
C ASP A 439 -29.27 -61.63 34.39
N SER A 440 -28.37 -60.71 34.75
CA SER A 440 -28.11 -60.09 36.06
C SER A 440 -27.06 -58.98 35.88
N ASP A 441 -27.18 -57.93 36.71
CA ASP A 441 -26.17 -57.26 37.54
C ASP A 441 -24.84 -56.80 36.87
N ASP A 442 -24.23 -55.65 37.15
CA ASP A 442 -24.46 -54.57 38.09
C ASP A 442 -23.46 -53.43 37.72
N GLU A 443 -23.81 -52.23 38.18
CA GLU A 443 -22.91 -51.16 38.66
C GLU A 443 -21.87 -50.46 37.75
N ASP A 444 -22.11 -49.15 37.69
CA ASP A 444 -21.19 -48.07 38.08
C ASP A 444 -19.93 -47.72 37.26
N ASP A 445 -19.94 -46.42 36.96
CA ASP A 445 -18.88 -45.45 37.18
C ASP A 445 -18.16 -44.85 35.98
N TYR A 446 -18.13 -43.53 36.09
CA TYR A 446 -17.49 -42.53 35.28
C TYR A 446 -15.96 -42.62 35.39
N ARG A 447 -15.30 -42.20 34.30
CA ARG A 447 -13.98 -41.53 34.25
C ARG A 447 -12.72 -42.32 34.61
N ARG A 448 -11.92 -42.57 33.57
CA ARG A 448 -10.44 -42.40 33.45
C ARG A 448 -10.02 -43.17 32.20
N ASP A 449 -9.02 -42.84 31.41
CA ASP A 449 -8.08 -41.74 31.33
C ASP A 449 -7.61 -41.76 29.87
N ARG A 450 -7.53 -40.60 29.21
CA ARG A 450 -6.74 -40.46 27.98
C ARG A 450 -5.28 -40.44 28.40
N TYR A 451 -4.61 -41.58 28.31
CA TYR A 451 -3.16 -41.68 28.39
C TYR A 451 -2.66 -42.85 27.56
N GLU A 452 -2.81 -42.79 26.23
CA GLU A 452 -2.19 -43.76 25.31
C GLU A 452 -2.13 -43.24 23.85
N ALA A 453 -1.49 -42.08 23.65
CA ALA A 453 -0.99 -41.66 22.33
C ALA A 453 0.51 -41.31 22.38
N MET A 454 1.23 -41.99 23.28
CA MET A 454 2.66 -42.21 23.20
C MET A 454 2.84 -43.70 23.31
N MET A 455 2.91 -44.39 22.16
CA MET A 455 3.78 -45.54 21.89
C MET A 455 3.42 -46.16 20.53
N ARG A 456 4.24 -45.79 19.54
CA ARG A 456 4.69 -46.59 18.38
C ARG A 456 3.73 -46.74 17.19
N GLY A 457 4.24 -46.27 16.04
CA GLY A 457 3.75 -46.54 14.70
C GLY A 457 4.26 -45.48 13.75
#